data_AF-B7PRV4-F1
#
_entry.id   AF-B7PRV4-F1
#
_cell.length_a   1.000
_cell.length_b   1.000
_cell.length_c   1.000
_cell.angle_alpha   90.00
_cell.angle_beta   90.00
_cell.angle_gamma   90.00
#
_symmetry.space_group_name_H-M   'P 1'
#
loop_
_entity.id
_entity.type
_entity.pdbx_description
1 polymer ?
#
loop_
_entity_poly.entity_id
_entity_poly.type
_entity_poly.pdbx_seq_one_letter_code
_entity_poly.pdbx_strand_id
1 'polypeptide(L)'
;MLRRYATGLQKHGIQKGDKVLVHLDNSLENMIALYSVMFAGGVAVLSVPALSNGVFPGFLSMTEFQKLNENDFQECHIEDFKSEVIVLSFTSGSTGPPKAVEHTHYSFVAALPRPKYVL
;
A
#
# COMPACT_ATOMS: atom_id res chain seq x y z
N MET A 1 3.55 14.82 -0.73
CA MET A 1 3.05 13.91 -1.80
C MET A 1 2.28 12.72 -1.24
N LEU A 2 2.90 11.75 -0.54
CA LEU A 2 2.19 10.53 -0.08
C LEU A 2 1.04 10.80 0.89
N ARG A 3 1.24 11.74 1.84
CA ARG A 3 0.20 12.20 2.77
C ARG A 3 -1.06 12.69 2.07
N ARG A 4 -0.91 13.41 0.95
CA ARG A 4 -2.04 13.90 0.12
C ARG A 4 -2.94 12.77 -0.36
N TYR A 5 -2.35 11.73 -0.94
CA TYR A 5 -3.10 10.60 -1.47
C TYR A 5 -3.65 9.73 -0.34
N ALA A 6 -2.93 9.61 0.78
CA ALA A 6 -3.43 8.96 1.98
C ALA A 6 -4.65 9.70 2.58
N THR A 7 -4.66 11.04 2.59
CA THR A 7 -5.86 11.84 2.92
C THR A 7 -7.03 11.48 2.02
N GLY A 8 -6.79 11.31 0.71
CA GLY A 8 -7.82 10.87 -0.23
C GLY A 8 -8.43 9.53 0.17
N LEU A 9 -7.59 8.54 0.48
CA LEU A 9 -8.02 7.23 0.95
C LEU A 9 -8.81 7.31 2.27
N GLN A 10 -8.32 8.09 3.25
CA GLN A 10 -9.02 8.31 4.53
C GLN A 10 -10.39 8.96 4.32
N LYS A 11 -10.50 9.96 3.43
CA LYS A 11 -11.77 10.61 3.06
C LYS A 11 -12.74 9.67 2.34
N HIS A 12 -12.23 8.63 1.69
CA HIS A 12 -13.04 7.57 1.08
C HIS A 12 -13.37 6.42 2.06
N GLY A 13 -13.06 6.58 3.35
CA GLY A 13 -13.48 5.68 4.40
C GLY A 13 -12.52 4.53 4.69
N ILE A 14 -11.32 4.52 4.10
CA ILE A 14 -10.27 3.56 4.47
C ILE A 14 -9.86 3.77 5.92
N GLN A 15 -9.91 2.70 6.69
CA GLN A 15 -9.56 2.65 8.11
C GLN A 15 -8.33 1.79 8.34
N LYS A 16 -7.75 1.90 9.55
CA LYS A 16 -6.60 1.09 9.96
C LYS A 16 -6.93 -0.40 9.81
N GLY A 17 -6.07 -1.13 9.11
CA GLY A 17 -6.21 -2.57 8.88
C GLY A 17 -7.03 -2.96 7.64
N ASP A 18 -7.67 -2.00 6.95
CA ASP A 18 -8.38 -2.28 5.71
C ASP A 18 -7.44 -2.77 4.61
N LYS A 19 -7.81 -3.86 3.94
CA LYS A 19 -7.02 -4.45 2.86
C LYS A 19 -7.40 -3.80 1.54
N VAL A 20 -6.47 -3.04 0.96
CA VAL A 20 -6.68 -2.33 -0.29
C VAL A 20 -5.90 -3.01 -1.40
N LEU A 21 -6.60 -3.47 -2.43
CA LEU A 21 -5.95 -4.04 -3.60
C LEU A 21 -5.21 -2.92 -4.36
N VAL A 22 -3.89 -3.08 -4.50
CA VAL A 22 -3.06 -2.19 -5.30
C VAL A 22 -2.60 -2.97 -6.52
N HIS A 23 -2.97 -2.46 -7.68
CA HIS A 23 -2.57 -3.02 -8.96
C HIS A 23 -1.15 -2.54 -9.25
N LEU A 24 -0.19 -3.44 -9.42
CA LEU A 24 1.21 -3.09 -9.63
C LEU A 24 1.60 -3.20 -11.10
N ASP A 25 1.64 -2.07 -11.78
CA ASP A 25 2.54 -1.85 -12.91
C ASP A 25 3.80 -1.09 -12.45
N ASN A 26 4.85 -1.10 -13.28
CA ASN A 26 6.09 -0.38 -13.00
C ASN A 26 5.93 1.13 -13.30
N SER A 27 5.09 1.81 -12.53
CA SER A 27 4.87 3.26 -12.61
C SER A 27 5.08 3.96 -11.28
N LEU A 28 5.31 5.27 -11.33
CA LEU A 28 5.39 6.11 -10.14
C LEU A 28 4.03 6.15 -9.43
N GLU A 29 2.95 6.15 -10.19
CA GLU A 29 1.57 6.18 -9.72
C GLU A 29 1.28 4.99 -8.80
N ASN A 30 1.75 3.81 -9.15
CA ASN A 30 1.57 2.63 -8.32
C ASN A 30 2.46 2.59 -7.08
N MET A 31 3.65 3.19 -7.15
CA MET A 31 4.45 3.43 -5.95
C MET A 31 3.75 4.40 -5.00
N ILE A 32 3.17 5.48 -5.53
CA ILE A 32 2.37 6.41 -4.74
C ILE A 32 1.17 5.69 -4.12
N ALA A 33 0.40 4.92 -4.91
CA ALA A 33 -0.76 4.17 -4.41
C ALA A 33 -0.37 3.18 -3.30
N LEU A 34 0.67 2.37 -3.53
CA LEU A 34 1.21 1.42 -2.57
C LEU A 34 1.54 2.08 -1.23
N TYR A 35 2.37 3.13 -1.24
CA TYR A 35 2.76 3.79 0.00
C TYR A 35 1.63 4.61 0.63
N SER A 36 0.74 5.20 -0.15
CA SER A 36 -0.38 5.96 0.39
C SER A 36 -1.40 5.10 1.11
N VAL A 37 -1.61 3.85 0.69
CA VAL A 37 -2.39 2.86 1.47
C VAL A 37 -1.75 2.62 2.84
N MET A 38 -0.44 2.39 2.89
CA MET A 38 0.27 2.19 4.16
C MET A 38 0.17 3.43 5.06
N PHE A 39 0.31 4.63 4.49
CA PHE A 39 0.19 5.90 5.23
C PHE A 39 -1.21 6.11 5.77
N ALA A 40 -2.24 5.69 5.03
CA ALA A 40 -3.63 5.75 5.49
C ALA A 40 -3.94 4.71 6.60
N GLY A 41 -2.98 3.86 6.98
CA GLY A 41 -3.13 2.78 7.96
C GLY A 41 -3.69 1.48 7.37
N GLY A 42 -3.89 1.43 6.06
CA GLY A 42 -4.36 0.23 5.36
C GLY A 42 -3.23 -0.76 5.06
N VAL A 43 -3.65 -1.96 4.65
CA VAL A 43 -2.77 -3.04 4.21
C VAL A 43 -2.82 -3.12 2.68
N ALA A 44 -1.70 -2.84 2.02
CA ALA A 44 -1.64 -2.92 0.56
C ALA A 44 -1.56 -4.39 0.12
N VAL A 45 -2.54 -4.83 -0.66
CA VAL A 45 -2.58 -6.17 -1.25
C VAL A 45 -2.08 -6.08 -2.69
N LEU A 46 -0.87 -6.58 -2.91
CA LEU A 46 -0.21 -6.48 -4.20
C LEU A 46 -0.85 -7.44 -5.20
N SER A 47 -1.36 -6.92 -6.31
CA SER A 47 -1.94 -7.73 -7.40
C SER A 47 -1.23 -7.49 -8.71
N VAL A 48 -1.06 -8.56 -9.48
CA VAL A 48 -0.51 -8.49 -10.84
C VAL A 48 -1.62 -8.11 -11.81
N PRO A 49 -1.38 -7.12 -12.69
CA PRO A 49 -2.39 -6.57 -13.57
C PRO A 49 -3.24 -7.56 -14.38
N ALA A 50 -2.56 -8.58 -14.89
CA ALA A 50 -3.16 -9.61 -15.75
C ALA A 50 -4.29 -10.41 -15.08
N LEU A 51 -4.41 -10.38 -13.75
CA LEU A 51 -5.43 -11.12 -13.00
C LEU A 51 -6.68 -10.30 -12.69
N SER A 52 -6.69 -8.99 -12.96
CA SER A 52 -7.81 -8.11 -12.61
C SER A 52 -8.11 -7.10 -13.73
N ASN A 53 -8.37 -7.62 -14.94
CA ASN A 53 -8.88 -6.82 -16.04
C ASN A 53 -10.35 -6.45 -15.78
N GLY A 54 -10.61 -5.22 -15.32
CA GLY A 54 -11.97 -4.70 -15.17
C GLY A 54 -12.08 -3.46 -14.27
N VAL A 55 -13.09 -2.62 -14.53
CA VAL A 55 -13.56 -1.61 -13.56
C VAL A 55 -14.53 -2.32 -12.62
N PHE A 56 -14.08 -2.61 -11.40
CA PHE A 56 -14.90 -3.24 -10.38
C PHE A 56 -15.58 -2.18 -9.51
N PRO A 57 -16.78 -2.43 -8.97
CA PRO A 57 -17.37 -1.56 -7.96
C PRO A 57 -16.39 -1.33 -6.80
N GLY A 58 -16.16 -0.06 -6.45
CA GLY A 58 -15.16 0.33 -5.44
C GLY A 58 -13.75 0.64 -5.96
N PHE A 59 -13.55 0.64 -7.29
CA PHE A 59 -12.31 1.16 -7.87
C PHE A 59 -12.16 2.66 -7.61
N LEU A 60 -11.01 3.07 -7.06
CA LEU A 60 -10.67 4.47 -6.79
C LEU A 60 -9.55 4.93 -7.73
N SER A 61 -9.82 5.97 -8.51
CA SER A 61 -8.77 6.62 -9.31
C SER A 61 -7.98 7.60 -8.44
N MET A 62 -6.70 7.31 -8.22
CA MET A 62 -5.82 8.18 -7.42
C MET A 62 -5.63 9.58 -8.02
N THR A 63 -5.91 9.78 -9.32
CA THR A 63 -5.79 11.09 -9.98
C THR A 63 -6.66 12.17 -9.33
N GLU A 64 -7.78 11.77 -8.73
CA GLU A 64 -8.70 12.67 -8.03
C GLU A 64 -8.07 13.28 -6.77
N PHE A 65 -7.05 12.61 -6.20
CA PHE A 65 -6.42 13.04 -4.96
C PHE A 65 -5.32 14.08 -5.17
N GLN A 66 -4.91 14.31 -6.42
CA GLN A 66 -3.82 15.24 -6.76
C GLN A 66 -4.03 16.66 -6.23
N LYS A 67 -5.30 17.08 -6.09
CA LYS A 67 -5.72 18.41 -5.65
C LYS A 67 -5.94 18.53 -4.15
N LEU A 68 -5.84 17.45 -3.38
CA LEU A 68 -6.07 17.47 -1.94
C LEU A 68 -4.93 18.18 -1.18
N ASN A 69 -5.25 18.71 0.00
CA ASN A 69 -4.27 19.27 0.90
C ASN A 69 -3.65 18.15 1.75
N GLU A 70 -2.32 18.08 1.79
CA GLU A 70 -1.61 17.06 2.59
C GLU A 70 -1.63 17.34 4.09
N ASN A 71 -1.95 18.57 4.50
CA ASN A 71 -2.09 18.95 5.90
C ASN A 71 -3.38 18.39 6.55
N ASP A 72 -4.34 17.95 5.74
CA ASP A 72 -5.56 17.29 6.22
C ASP A 72 -5.29 15.85 6.66
N PHE A 73 -4.11 15.30 6.31
CA PHE A 73 -3.73 13.92 6.63
C PHE A 73 -3.71 13.70 8.15
N GLN A 74 -4.36 12.63 8.59
CA GLN A 74 -4.34 12.20 9.99
C GLN A 74 -3.36 11.04 10.15
N GLU A 75 -2.42 11.17 11.08
CA GLU A 75 -1.50 10.07 11.39
C GLU A 75 -2.22 8.93 12.09
N CYS A 76 -1.99 7.71 11.61
CA CYS A 76 -2.51 6.50 12.23
C CYS A 76 -1.61 6.08 13.38
N HIS A 77 -2.22 5.76 14.53
CA HIS A 77 -1.48 5.19 15.66
C HIS A 77 -1.02 3.76 15.33
N ILE A 78 0.27 3.49 15.50
CA ILE A 78 0.87 2.15 15.37
C ILE A 78 1.11 1.63 16.79
N GLU A 79 0.50 0.51 17.14
CA GLU A 79 0.64 -0.12 18.46
C GLU A 79 1.93 -0.95 18.51
N ASP A 80 2.10 -1.89 17.58
CA ASP A 80 3.31 -2.71 17.45
C ASP A 80 3.75 -2.83 15.99
N PHE A 81 4.80 -2.09 15.65
CA PHE A 81 5.39 -2.08 14.31
C PHE A 81 6.00 -3.44 13.89
N LYS A 82 6.24 -4.36 14.83
CA LYS A 82 6.76 -5.70 14.51
C LYS A 82 5.68 -6.66 14.04
N SER A 83 4.44 -6.50 14.51
CA SER A 83 3.32 -7.39 14.20
C SER A 83 2.30 -6.77 13.24
N GLU A 84 2.19 -5.45 13.17
CA GLU A 84 1.24 -4.79 12.27
C GLU A 84 1.65 -4.97 10.80
N VAL A 85 0.83 -5.72 10.06
CA VAL A 85 0.98 -6.00 8.63
C VAL A 85 0.62 -4.77 7.82
N ILE A 86 1.44 -4.42 6.84
CA ILE A 86 1.27 -3.27 5.95
C ILE A 86 1.20 -3.64 4.47
N VAL A 87 1.72 -4.81 4.11
CA VAL A 87 1.72 -5.30 2.72
C VAL A 87 1.50 -6.80 2.69
N LEU A 88 0.65 -7.25 1.77
CA LEU A 88 0.56 -8.64 1.34
C LEU A 88 1.18 -8.78 -0.04
N SER A 89 2.32 -9.47 -0.14
CA SER A 89 2.93 -9.85 -1.42
C SER A 89 2.56 -11.30 -1.76
N PHE A 90 2.49 -11.66 -3.03
CA PHE A 90 2.18 -13.04 -3.44
C PHE A 90 3.39 -13.72 -4.06
N THR A 91 3.63 -14.96 -3.63
CA THR A 91 4.58 -15.86 -4.30
C THR A 91 3.87 -16.66 -5.38
N SER A 92 4.57 -16.99 -6.46
CA SER A 92 3.99 -17.65 -7.65
C SER A 92 3.36 -19.02 -7.37
N GLY A 93 3.73 -19.68 -6.27
CA GLY A 93 3.14 -20.97 -5.89
C GLY A 93 3.49 -22.09 -6.88
N SER A 94 4.77 -22.44 -7.06
CA SER A 94 5.13 -23.59 -7.91
C SER A 94 4.58 -24.94 -7.41
N THR A 95 4.17 -25.01 -6.14
CA THR A 95 3.68 -26.21 -5.45
C THR A 95 2.18 -26.16 -5.09
N GLY A 96 1.43 -25.20 -5.66
CA GLY A 96 0.00 -25.03 -5.38
C GLY A 96 -0.48 -23.60 -5.64
N PRO A 97 -1.67 -23.20 -5.17
CA PRO A 97 -2.13 -21.83 -5.34
C PRO A 97 -1.13 -20.80 -4.77
N PRO A 98 -1.06 -19.58 -5.35
CA PRO A 98 -0.25 -18.50 -4.80
C PRO A 98 -0.53 -18.25 -3.32
N LYS A 99 0.54 -18.01 -2.56
CA LYS A 99 0.46 -17.76 -1.11
C LYS A 99 0.80 -16.32 -0.83
N ALA A 100 -0.05 -15.67 -0.05
CA ALA A 100 0.21 -14.34 0.49
C ALA A 100 1.32 -14.43 1.55
N VAL A 101 2.28 -13.52 1.45
CA VAL A 101 3.34 -13.29 2.42
C VAL A 101 3.05 -11.96 3.10
N GLU A 102 2.91 -12.01 4.41
CA GLU A 102 2.67 -10.83 5.24
C GLU A 102 3.99 -10.10 5.50
N HIS A 103 4.00 -8.80 5.21
CA HIS A 103 5.08 -7.90 5.60
C HIS A 103 4.55 -6.89 6.61
N THR A 104 5.20 -6.85 7.77
CA THR A 104 5.00 -5.82 8.80
C THR A 104 5.89 -4.61 8.57
N HIS A 105 5.63 -3.49 9.27
CA HIS A 105 6.51 -2.31 9.21
C HIS A 105 7.98 -2.70 9.43
N TYR A 106 8.26 -3.52 10.44
CA TYR A 106 9.61 -3.99 10.72
C TYR A 106 10.20 -4.81 9.56
N SER A 107 9.50 -5.86 9.11
CA SER A 107 10.03 -6.75 8.08
C SER A 107 10.25 -6.05 6.74
N PHE A 108 9.38 -5.08 6.40
CA PHE A 108 9.46 -4.32 5.16
C PHE A 108 10.69 -3.41 5.15
N VAL A 109 10.93 -2.67 6.24
CA VAL A 109 12.12 -1.82 6.37
C VAL A 109 13.40 -2.66 6.47
N ALA A 110 13.37 -3.77 7.21
CA ALA A 110 14.52 -4.67 7.36
C ALA A 110 14.96 -5.31 6.03
N ALA A 111 14.04 -5.46 5.07
CA ALA A 111 14.32 -5.98 3.73
C ALA A 111 14.97 -4.94 2.80
N LEU A 112 14.97 -3.64 3.16
CA LEU A 112 15.60 -2.61 2.34
C LEU A 112 17.13 -2.79 2.34
N PRO A 113 17.80 -2.62 1.18
CA PRO A 113 19.25 -2.70 1.12
C PRO A 113 19.87 -1.68 2.09
N ARG A 114 20.79 -2.13 2.94
CA ARG A 114 21.56 -1.18 3.76
C ARG A 114 22.40 -0.32 2.81
N PRO A 115 22.32 1.01 2.90
CA PRO A 115 23.17 1.87 2.10
C PRO A 115 24.64 1.52 2.39
N LYS A 116 25.38 1.12 1.35
CA LYS A 116 26.81 0.80 1.47
C LYS A 116 27.68 2.05 1.67
N TYR A 117 27.10 3.23 1.43
CA TYR A 117 27.75 4.53 1.59
C TYR A 117 26.70 5.54 2.07
N VAL A 118 27.00 6.22 3.17
CA VAL A 118 26.30 7.43 3.62
C VAL A 118 27.08 8.58 2.99
N LEU A 119 26.41 9.41 2.19
CA LEU A 119 26.96 10.70 1.75
C LEU A 119 26.93 11.70 2.90
#